data_AF-A0A6G2XNK1-F1
#
_entry.id   AF-A0A6G2XNK1-F1
#
_cell.length_a   1.000
_cell.length_b   1.000
_cell.length_c   1.000
_cell.angle_alpha   90.00
_cell.angle_beta   90.00
_cell.angle_gamma   90.00
#
_symmetry.space_group_name_H-M   'P 1'
#
loop_
_entity.id
_entity.type
_entity.pdbx_description
1 polymer ?
#
loop_
_entity_poly.entity_id
_entity_poly.type
_entity_poly.pdbx_seq_one_letter_code
_entity_poly.pdbx_strand_id
1 'polypeptide(L)'
;MTVDVRTFPDGRAVLRPRGELVHGCARTLAKALAGLPEGTTRVDLDLALVTFMDTAGLELLDVLDGYGRARLVPVTATGWTGQPLRILELAGLDTADPLNPAVPGPPVPATRAASAVAVERAERLRQLQQEVAQLRQAIASRPVIDQARGILMAAHACTPQQAWDILREASQRSNTKLRTVAAWVVEGARPDAPAPPPALRHALRAAIARTTPPAPAPAPGGGSDGGDNGSGSDNGSGRG
;
A
#
# COMPACT_ATOMS: atom_id res chain seq x y z
N MET A 1 14.29 13.31 22.19
CA MET A 1 14.25 14.72 22.64
C MET A 1 13.89 14.80 24.11
N THR A 2 14.61 15.62 24.88
CA THR A 2 14.20 16.09 26.22
C THR A 2 13.81 17.56 26.13
N VAL A 3 12.95 18.05 27.02
CA VAL A 3 12.51 19.45 27.04
C VAL A 3 12.75 20.01 28.43
N ASP A 4 13.63 20.99 28.53
CA ASP A 4 13.78 21.77 29.76
C ASP A 4 12.71 22.86 29.80
N VAL A 5 11.96 22.96 30.89
CA VAL A 5 10.94 23.98 31.07
C VAL A 5 11.40 24.97 32.13
N ARG A 6 11.34 26.26 31.81
CA ARG A 6 11.60 27.35 32.77
C ARG A 6 10.42 28.31 32.77
N THR A 7 9.85 28.56 33.94
CA THR A 7 8.79 29.54 34.14
C THR A 7 9.32 30.76 34.86
N PHE A 8 8.77 31.93 34.56
CA PHE A 8 9.21 33.21 35.09
C PHE A 8 8.06 33.91 35.85
N PRO A 9 8.38 34.79 36.83
CA PRO A 9 7.36 35.47 37.63
C PRO A 9 6.43 36.40 36.83
N ASP A 10 6.82 36.82 35.63
CA ASP A 10 6.02 37.62 34.70
C ASP A 10 4.99 36.80 33.90
N GLY A 11 4.88 35.50 34.19
CA GLY A 11 3.99 34.56 33.51
C GLY A 11 4.58 33.99 32.22
N ARG A 12 5.81 34.32 31.85
CA ARG A 12 6.50 33.74 30.69
C ARG A 12 6.94 32.31 31.00
N ALA A 13 6.76 31.40 30.04
CA ALA A 13 7.36 30.07 30.04
C ALA A 13 8.31 29.92 28.85
N VAL A 14 9.49 29.37 29.07
CA VAL A 14 10.48 29.05 28.03
C VAL A 14 10.72 27.55 28.04
N LEU A 15 10.45 26.91 26.90
CA LEU A 15 10.70 25.49 26.68
C LEU A 15 11.94 25.35 25.79
N ARG A 16 12.91 24.55 26.23
CA ARG A 16 14.18 24.31 25.52
C ARG A 16 14.33 22.83 25.20
N PRO A 17 13.85 22.40 24.02
CA PRO A 17 14.12 21.06 23.53
C PRO A 17 15.62 20.84 23.27
N ARG A 18 16.11 19.64 23.59
CA ARG A 18 17.48 19.21 23.29
C ARG A 18 17.50 17.92 22.49
N GLY A 19 18.45 17.84 21.56
CA GLY A 19 18.69 16.67 20.71
C GLY A 19 17.98 16.79 19.37
N GLU A 20 17.33 15.70 18.94
CA GLU A 20 16.75 15.61 17.59
C GLU A 20 15.23 15.72 17.62
N LEU A 21 14.67 16.49 16.68
CA LEU A 21 13.25 16.58 16.39
C LEU A 21 12.88 15.54 15.33
N VAL A 22 12.45 14.39 15.82
CA VAL A 22 12.00 13.26 15.01
C VAL A 22 10.58 12.83 15.40
N HIS A 23 10.01 11.88 14.67
CA HIS A 23 8.68 11.34 14.94
C HIS A 23 8.45 11.03 16.44
N GLY A 24 7.31 11.49 16.97
CA GLY A 24 6.93 11.32 18.38
C GLY A 24 7.35 12.46 19.32
N CYS A 25 8.22 13.38 18.90
CA CYS A 25 8.63 14.54 19.72
C CYS A 25 7.45 15.49 20.04
N ALA A 26 6.46 15.57 19.16
CA ALA A 26 5.22 16.33 19.36
C ALA A 26 4.49 15.93 20.64
N ARG A 27 4.44 14.63 20.98
CA ARG A 27 3.82 14.15 22.23
C ARG A 27 4.60 14.59 23.47
N THR A 28 5.93 14.60 23.39
CA THR A 28 6.80 15.07 24.48
C THR A 28 6.58 16.56 24.73
N LEU A 29 6.47 17.37 23.66
CA LEU A 29 6.13 18.78 23.79
C LEU A 29 4.72 18.97 24.39
N ALA A 30 3.72 18.25 23.89
CA ALA A 30 2.35 18.33 24.41
C ALA A 30 2.27 18.05 25.92
N LYS A 31 3.03 17.05 26.40
CA LYS A 31 3.16 16.76 27.84
C LYS A 31 3.81 17.91 28.61
N ALA A 32 4.88 18.50 28.09
CA ALA A 32 5.53 19.65 28.72
C ALA A 32 4.60 20.87 28.80
N LEU A 33 3.88 21.16 27.71
CA LEU A 33 2.89 22.24 27.64
C LEU A 33 1.71 22.03 28.59
N ALA A 34 1.23 20.79 28.74
CA ALA A 34 0.16 20.46 29.68
C ALA A 34 0.57 20.62 31.15
N GLY A 35 1.87 20.58 31.47
CA GLY A 35 2.41 20.81 32.81
C GLY A 35 2.70 22.27 33.13
N LEU A 36 2.41 23.22 32.24
CA LEU A 36 2.64 24.64 32.49
C LEU A 36 1.63 25.20 33.51
N PRO A 37 2.04 26.14 34.39
CA PRO A 37 1.15 26.78 35.36
C PRO A 37 -0.01 27.51 34.69
N GLU A 38 -1.16 27.60 35.37
CA GLU A 38 -2.36 28.28 34.85
C GLU A 38 -2.16 29.79 34.61
N GLY A 39 -1.22 30.42 35.32
CA GLY A 39 -0.85 31.83 35.14
C GLY A 39 0.10 32.11 33.97
N THR A 40 0.29 31.15 33.05
CA THR A 40 1.20 31.33 31.90
C THR A 40 0.59 32.30 30.89
N THR A 41 1.27 33.42 30.64
CA THR A 41 0.82 34.50 29.76
C THR A 41 1.52 34.48 28.40
N ARG A 42 2.63 33.76 28.25
CA ARG A 42 3.39 33.60 27.00
C ARG A 42 4.24 32.33 27.04
N VAL A 43 4.39 31.65 25.90
CA VAL A 43 5.26 30.47 25.77
C VAL A 43 6.27 30.67 24.64
N ASP A 44 7.56 30.63 24.96
CA ASP A 44 8.62 30.65 23.95
C ASP A 44 9.28 29.27 23.86
N LEU A 45 9.32 28.72 22.65
CA LEU A 45 10.09 27.53 22.32
C LEU A 45 11.45 27.97 21.77
N ASP A 46 12.52 27.63 22.47
CA ASP A 46 13.91 27.94 22.13
C ASP A 46 14.61 26.67 21.64
N LEU A 47 14.90 26.64 20.35
CA LEU A 47 15.40 25.48 19.61
C LEU A 47 16.90 25.52 19.35
N ALA A 48 17.63 26.41 20.02
CA ALA A 48 19.08 26.56 19.84
C ALA A 48 19.88 25.27 20.15
N LEU A 49 19.30 24.35 20.93
CA LEU A 49 19.91 23.07 21.32
C LEU A 49 19.41 21.88 20.49
N VAL A 50 18.66 22.14 19.42
CA VAL A 50 18.24 21.13 18.45
C VAL A 50 19.26 21.03 17.33
N THR A 51 19.79 19.84 17.12
CA THR A 51 20.84 19.59 16.10
C THR A 51 20.29 19.02 14.81
N PHE A 52 19.14 18.35 14.89
CA PHE A 52 18.52 17.67 13.75
C PHE A 52 17.00 17.81 13.77
N MET A 53 16.40 17.91 12.60
CA MET A 53 14.96 17.97 12.39
C MET A 53 14.58 17.24 11.11
N ASP A 54 13.67 16.26 11.22
CA ASP A 54 13.00 15.67 10.06
C ASP A 54 11.67 16.40 9.76
N THR A 55 10.93 15.95 8.75
CA THR A 55 9.63 16.54 8.42
C THR A 55 8.58 16.36 9.53
N ALA A 56 8.75 15.41 10.45
CA ALA A 56 7.89 15.26 11.62
C ALA A 56 8.18 16.33 12.69
N GLY A 57 9.33 17.01 12.62
CA GLY A 57 9.59 18.20 13.41
C GLY A 57 8.63 19.36 13.14
N LEU A 58 7.98 19.41 11.97
CA LEU A 58 6.95 20.42 11.67
C LEU A 58 5.65 20.17 12.45
N GLU A 59 5.30 18.91 12.71
CA GLU A 59 4.13 18.54 13.54
C GLU A 59 4.25 19.12 14.97
N LEU A 60 5.48 19.31 15.46
CA LEU A 60 5.73 19.94 16.74
C LEU A 60 5.31 21.42 16.76
N LEU A 61 5.44 22.13 15.62
CA LEU A 61 4.96 23.51 15.48
C LEU A 61 3.43 23.57 15.49
N ASP A 62 2.76 22.61 14.84
CA ASP A 62 1.30 22.51 14.87
C ASP A 62 0.77 22.29 16.30
N VAL A 63 1.45 21.47 17.10
CA VAL A 63 1.12 21.28 18.53
C VAL A 63 1.28 22.57 19.32
N LEU A 64 2.35 23.34 19.06
CA LEU A 64 2.61 24.60 19.75
C LEU A 64 1.57 25.67 19.35
N ASP A 65 1.27 25.83 18.06
CA ASP A 65 0.24 26.75 17.57
C ASP A 65 -1.15 26.37 18.11
N GLY A 66 -1.48 25.07 18.05
CA GLY A 66 -2.74 24.55 18.59
C GLY A 66 -2.91 24.83 20.08
N TYR A 67 -1.85 24.70 20.88
CA TYR A 67 -1.85 25.09 22.29
C TYR A 67 -2.10 26.59 22.47
N GLY A 68 -1.37 27.43 21.72
CA GLY A 68 -1.49 28.88 21.80
C GLY A 68 -2.90 29.36 21.47
N ARG A 69 -3.50 28.81 20.41
CA ARG A 69 -4.89 29.09 20.04
C ARG A 69 -5.89 28.62 21.08
N ALA A 70 -5.73 27.41 21.61
CA ALA A 70 -6.66 26.83 22.58
C ALA A 70 -6.67 27.58 23.92
N ARG A 71 -5.51 28.11 24.35
CA ARG A 71 -5.38 28.86 25.60
C ARG A 71 -5.35 30.38 25.43
N LEU A 72 -5.41 30.89 24.20
CA LEU A 72 -5.23 32.30 23.88
C LEU A 72 -3.93 32.88 24.45
N VAL A 73 -2.86 32.08 24.43
CA VAL A 73 -1.52 32.44 24.90
C VAL A 73 -0.60 32.63 23.70
N PRO A 74 0.09 33.77 23.56
CA PRO A 74 1.09 33.95 22.52
C PRO A 74 2.19 32.90 22.61
N VAL A 75 2.52 32.33 21.45
CA VAL A 75 3.59 31.34 21.30
C VAL A 75 4.60 31.82 20.27
N THR A 76 5.89 31.57 20.50
CA THR A 76 6.95 31.81 19.49
C THR A 76 7.89 30.63 19.41
N ALA A 77 8.42 30.34 18.23
CA ALA A 77 9.44 29.30 18.04
C ALA A 77 10.72 29.91 17.44
N THR A 78 11.79 29.99 18.21
CA THR A 78 13.02 30.72 17.84
C THR A 78 14.27 29.87 18.09
N GLY A 79 15.44 30.38 17.74
CA GLY A 79 16.72 29.66 17.95
C GLY A 79 17.02 28.61 16.88
N TRP A 80 16.40 28.71 15.70
CA TRP A 80 16.65 27.81 14.58
C TRP A 80 18.08 27.99 14.06
N THR A 81 18.87 26.92 14.12
CA THR A 81 20.24 26.89 13.59
C THR A 81 20.47 25.62 12.80
N GLY A 82 21.60 25.54 12.08
CA GLY A 82 22.03 24.33 11.39
C GLY A 82 21.00 23.72 10.44
N GLN A 83 20.79 22.41 10.55
CA GLN A 83 19.85 21.69 9.69
C GLN A 83 18.37 22.09 9.90
N PRO A 84 17.84 22.26 11.13
CA PRO A 84 16.49 22.77 11.34
C PRO A 84 16.18 24.08 10.60
N LEU A 85 17.11 25.05 10.62
CA LEU A 85 16.97 26.31 9.89
C LEU A 85 16.81 26.06 8.38
N ARG A 86 17.61 25.16 7.82
CA ARG A 86 17.53 24.79 6.39
C ARG A 86 16.20 24.12 6.04
N ILE A 87 15.63 23.34 6.95
CA ILE A 87 14.29 22.73 6.74
C ILE A 87 13.21 23.81 6.69
N LEU A 88 13.27 24.84 7.55
CA LEU A 88 12.33 25.97 7.49
C LEU A 88 12.44 26.74 6.16
N GLU A 89 13.67 27.01 5.70
CA GLU A 89 13.91 27.66 4.40
C GLU A 89 13.31 26.85 3.25
N LEU A 90 13.50 25.53 3.26
CA LEU A 90 12.95 24.63 2.24
C LEU A 90 11.42 24.54 2.31
N ALA A 91 10.85 24.65 3.50
CA ALA A 91 9.40 24.69 3.71
C ALA A 91 8.78 26.06 3.37
N GLY A 92 9.59 27.09 3.12
CA GLY A 92 9.13 28.45 2.86
C GLY A 92 8.53 29.13 4.10
N LEU A 93 8.93 28.70 5.30
CA LEU A 93 8.50 29.28 6.57
C LEU A 93 9.43 30.44 6.98
N ASP A 94 8.92 31.35 7.80
CA ASP A 94 9.74 32.37 8.44
C ASP A 94 10.81 31.69 9.31
N THR A 95 12.08 31.98 9.03
CA THR A 95 13.22 31.37 9.70
C THR A 95 13.52 32.00 11.06
N ALA A 96 13.02 33.21 11.32
CA ALA A 96 13.11 33.84 12.63
C ALA A 96 12.06 33.26 13.59
N ASP A 97 10.80 33.17 13.13
CA ASP A 97 9.72 32.52 13.86
C ASP A 97 8.64 31.97 12.91
N PRO A 98 8.59 30.65 12.66
CA PRO A 98 7.66 30.04 11.71
C PRO A 98 6.19 30.10 12.17
N LEU A 99 5.94 30.49 13.44
CA LEU A 99 4.59 30.69 13.98
C LEU A 99 4.11 32.14 13.85
N ASN A 100 4.98 33.06 13.45
CA ASN A 100 4.59 34.43 13.17
C ASN A 100 3.77 34.45 11.85
N PRO A 101 2.55 35.03 11.82
CA PRO A 101 1.86 35.27 10.57
C PRO A 101 2.76 36.14 9.69
N ALA A 102 3.24 35.59 8.57
CA ALA A 102 4.21 36.23 7.71
C ALA A 102 3.89 37.72 7.50
N VAL A 103 4.76 38.60 8.01
CA VAL A 103 4.75 40.00 7.60
C VAL A 103 5.13 39.99 6.11
N PRO A 104 4.36 40.63 5.21
CA PRO A 104 4.79 40.81 3.82
C PRO A 104 5.99 41.75 3.80
N GLY A 105 7.19 41.21 4.03
CA GLY A 105 8.45 41.92 3.82
C GLY A 105 8.76 42.02 2.32
N PRO A 106 9.53 43.04 1.89
CA PRO A 106 9.97 43.13 0.50
C PRO A 106 10.69 41.84 0.10
N PRO A 107 10.50 41.34 -1.14
CA PRO A 107 10.98 40.03 -1.55
C PRO A 107 12.51 39.99 -1.44
N VAL A 108 13.00 39.24 -0.46
CA VAL A 108 14.39 38.79 -0.41
C VAL A 108 14.59 37.85 -1.61
N PRO A 109 15.62 38.04 -2.46
CA PRO A 109 15.81 37.20 -3.64
C PRO A 109 16.38 35.83 -3.26
N ALA A 110 15.53 34.97 -2.68
CA ALA A 110 15.73 33.52 -2.58
C ALA A 110 14.58 32.72 -3.24
N THR A 111 13.58 33.40 -3.80
CA THR A 111 12.23 32.84 -4.01
C THR A 111 11.90 32.43 -5.45
N ARG A 112 12.88 31.95 -6.22
CA ARG A 112 12.60 31.22 -7.48
C ARG A 112 13.20 29.83 -7.52
N ALA A 113 14.40 29.64 -6.98
CA ALA A 113 15.05 28.33 -6.96
C ALA A 113 14.40 27.38 -5.95
N ALA A 114 14.10 27.85 -4.72
CA ALA A 114 13.43 27.03 -3.71
C ALA A 114 11.99 26.67 -4.10
N SER A 115 11.25 27.62 -4.69
CA SER A 115 9.91 27.35 -5.24
C SER A 115 9.98 26.43 -6.46
N ALA A 116 10.98 26.58 -7.34
CA ALA A 116 11.17 25.68 -8.48
C ALA A 116 11.48 24.25 -8.02
N VAL A 117 12.33 24.08 -7.00
CA VAL A 117 12.64 22.75 -6.44
C VAL A 117 11.41 22.14 -5.75
N ALA A 118 10.61 22.94 -5.04
CA ALA A 118 9.36 22.46 -4.44
C ALA A 118 8.32 22.06 -5.51
N VAL A 119 8.20 22.84 -6.58
CA VAL A 119 7.34 22.53 -7.73
C VAL A 119 7.83 21.28 -8.46
N GLU A 120 9.13 21.17 -8.75
CA GLU A 120 9.76 20.00 -9.39
C GLU A 120 9.52 18.73 -8.56
N ARG A 121 9.66 18.81 -7.23
CA ARG A 121 9.38 17.67 -6.35
C ARG A 121 7.90 17.31 -6.33
N ALA A 122 7.00 18.28 -6.32
CA ALA A 122 5.56 18.03 -6.38
C ALA A 122 5.13 17.41 -7.72
N GLU A 123 5.71 17.85 -8.83
CA GLU A 123 5.51 17.27 -10.16
C GLU A 123 6.04 15.84 -10.23
N ARG A 124 7.25 15.60 -9.71
CA ARG A 124 7.84 14.26 -9.67
C ARG A 124 7.04 13.30 -8.79
N LEU A 125 6.52 13.78 -7.66
CA LEU A 125 5.62 12.99 -6.81
C LEU A 125 4.31 12.66 -7.54
N ARG A 126 3.71 13.62 -8.26
CA ARG A 126 2.52 13.36 -9.08
C ARG A 126 2.79 12.34 -10.19
N GLN A 127 3.93 12.44 -10.88
CA GLN A 127 4.34 11.48 -11.90
C GLN A 127 4.48 10.07 -11.30
N LEU A 128 5.21 9.94 -10.18
CA LEU A 128 5.37 8.66 -9.49
C LEU A 128 4.03 8.10 -8.99
N GLN A 129 3.12 8.94 -8.49
CA GLN A 129 1.78 8.51 -8.08
C GLN A 129 0.95 8.03 -9.28
N GLN A 130 1.05 8.70 -10.43
CA GLN A 130 0.41 8.27 -11.67
C GLN A 130 0.99 6.95 -12.19
N GLU A 131 2.31 6.80 -12.17
CA GLU A 131 2.99 5.54 -12.52
C GLU A 131 2.57 4.42 -11.57
N VAL A 132 2.55 4.66 -10.26
CA VAL A 132 2.07 3.67 -9.28
C VAL A 132 0.61 3.34 -9.50
N ALA A 133 -0.25 4.30 -9.85
CA ALA A 133 -1.65 4.04 -10.18
C ALA A 133 -1.80 3.21 -11.46
N GLN A 134 -1.03 3.53 -12.52
CA GLN A 134 -1.00 2.78 -13.77
C GLN A 134 -0.44 1.36 -13.57
N LEU A 135 0.62 1.21 -12.77
CA LEU A 135 1.19 -0.08 -12.40
C LEU A 135 0.22 -0.88 -11.54
N ARG A 136 -0.45 -0.26 -10.56
CA ARG A 136 -1.51 -0.92 -9.77
C ARG A 136 -2.69 -1.32 -10.64
N GLN A 137 -3.07 -0.51 -11.63
CA GLN A 137 -4.12 -0.84 -12.59
C GLN A 137 -3.69 -1.96 -13.56
N ALA A 138 -2.42 -1.97 -13.99
CA ALA A 138 -1.84 -3.03 -14.78
C ALA A 138 -1.74 -4.34 -13.98
N ILE A 139 -1.33 -4.27 -12.72
CA ILE A 139 -1.32 -5.37 -11.76
C ILE A 139 -2.75 -5.82 -11.43
N ALA A 140 -3.75 -4.94 -11.42
CA ALA A 140 -5.16 -5.31 -11.22
C ALA A 140 -5.80 -5.97 -12.45
N SER A 141 -5.19 -5.87 -13.64
CA SER A 141 -5.70 -6.46 -14.89
C SER A 141 -5.21 -7.89 -15.17
N ARG A 142 -4.14 -8.33 -14.50
CA ARG A 142 -3.58 -9.70 -14.57
C ARG A 142 -4.29 -10.77 -13.71
N PRO A 143 -4.85 -10.45 -12.51
CA PRO A 143 -5.49 -11.40 -11.62
C PRO A 143 -6.70 -12.07 -12.24
N VAL A 144 -7.54 -11.33 -12.98
CA VAL A 144 -8.80 -11.90 -13.50
C VAL A 144 -8.55 -12.94 -14.60
N ILE A 145 -7.55 -12.72 -15.45
CA ILE A 145 -7.18 -13.67 -16.51
C ILE A 145 -6.48 -14.88 -15.89
N ASP A 146 -5.61 -14.66 -14.91
CA ASP A 146 -4.92 -15.74 -14.20
C ASP A 146 -5.88 -16.60 -13.37
N GLN A 147 -6.87 -15.97 -12.71
CA GLN A 147 -7.95 -16.66 -12.01
C GLN A 147 -8.85 -17.43 -12.97
N ALA A 148 -9.24 -16.84 -14.10
CA ALA A 148 -10.03 -17.54 -15.12
C ALA A 148 -9.28 -18.76 -15.66
N ARG A 149 -7.96 -18.65 -15.89
CA ARG A 149 -7.13 -19.80 -16.27
C ARG A 149 -7.14 -20.88 -15.19
N GLY A 150 -6.94 -20.52 -13.92
CA GLY A 150 -7.00 -21.46 -12.80
C GLY A 150 -8.33 -22.18 -12.69
N ILE A 151 -9.45 -21.46 -12.86
CA ILE A 151 -10.81 -22.04 -12.87
C ILE A 151 -10.99 -23.03 -14.03
N LEU A 152 -10.56 -22.67 -15.24
CA LEU A 152 -10.65 -23.58 -16.40
C LEU A 152 -9.79 -24.83 -16.23
N MET A 153 -8.58 -24.69 -15.67
CA MET A 153 -7.71 -25.81 -15.36
C MET A 153 -8.39 -26.78 -14.37
N ALA A 154 -8.99 -26.25 -13.30
CA ALA A 154 -9.68 -27.05 -12.30
C ALA A 154 -10.97 -27.71 -12.82
N ALA A 155 -11.75 -26.99 -13.64
CA ALA A 155 -13.05 -27.46 -14.12
C ALA A 155 -12.96 -28.43 -15.32
N HIS A 156 -11.91 -28.32 -16.13
CA HIS A 156 -11.79 -29.06 -17.40
C HIS A 156 -10.51 -29.88 -17.52
N ALA A 157 -9.76 -30.05 -16.43
CA ALA A 157 -8.52 -30.82 -16.36
C ALA A 157 -7.53 -30.49 -17.50
N CYS A 158 -7.42 -29.21 -17.85
CA CYS A 158 -6.56 -28.74 -18.93
C CYS A 158 -5.28 -28.07 -18.39
N THR A 159 -4.23 -28.03 -19.21
CA THR A 159 -2.97 -27.35 -18.89
C THR A 159 -3.12 -25.82 -18.88
N PRO A 160 -2.17 -25.07 -18.28
CA PRO A 160 -2.19 -23.60 -18.33
C PRO A 160 -2.20 -23.01 -19.75
N GLN A 161 -1.51 -23.68 -20.68
CA GLN A 161 -1.47 -23.28 -22.09
C GLN A 161 -2.83 -23.48 -22.76
N GLN A 162 -3.45 -24.65 -22.54
CA GLN A 162 -4.78 -24.95 -23.04
C GLN A 162 -5.85 -24.00 -22.47
N ALA A 163 -5.77 -23.66 -21.18
CA ALA A 163 -6.68 -22.67 -20.57
C ALA A 163 -6.55 -21.28 -21.20
N TRP A 164 -5.32 -20.86 -21.54
CA TRP A 164 -5.09 -19.62 -22.28
C TRP A 164 -5.69 -19.66 -23.69
N ASP A 165 -5.52 -20.77 -24.41
CA ASP A 165 -6.03 -20.94 -25.75
C ASP A 165 -7.57 -20.94 -25.77
N ILE A 166 -8.22 -21.56 -24.77
CA ILE A 166 -9.68 -21.51 -24.57
C ILE A 166 -10.17 -20.06 -24.44
N LEU A 167 -9.54 -19.26 -23.57
CA LEU A 167 -9.93 -17.86 -23.35
C LEU A 167 -9.72 -17.02 -24.62
N ARG A 168 -8.59 -17.22 -25.31
CA ARG A 168 -8.24 -16.52 -26.55
C ARG A 168 -9.24 -16.83 -27.66
N GLU A 169 -9.57 -18.11 -27.87
CA GLU A 169 -10.51 -18.51 -28.90
C GLU A 169 -11.93 -18.01 -28.59
N ALA A 170 -12.36 -18.11 -27.33
CA ALA A 170 -13.65 -17.59 -26.91
C ALA A 170 -13.76 -16.07 -27.13
N SER A 171 -12.69 -15.33 -26.84
CA SER A 171 -12.60 -13.88 -27.10
C SER A 171 -12.75 -13.54 -28.58
N GLN A 172 -12.04 -14.25 -29.46
CA GLN A 172 -12.11 -14.03 -30.91
C GLN A 172 -13.50 -14.36 -31.47
N ARG A 173 -14.07 -15.50 -31.10
CA ARG A 173 -15.37 -15.97 -31.64
C ARG A 173 -16.56 -15.16 -31.14
N SER A 174 -16.46 -14.57 -29.94
CA SER A 174 -17.51 -13.73 -29.36
C SER A 174 -17.28 -12.22 -29.60
N ASN A 175 -16.21 -11.84 -30.31
CA ASN A 175 -15.77 -10.46 -30.48
C ASN A 175 -15.77 -9.66 -29.15
N THR A 176 -15.37 -10.31 -28.06
CA THR A 176 -15.39 -9.75 -26.70
C THR A 176 -13.96 -9.65 -26.18
N LYS A 177 -13.63 -8.53 -25.52
CA LYS A 177 -12.28 -8.32 -24.96
C LYS A 177 -11.92 -9.46 -24.01
N LEU A 178 -10.71 -10.01 -24.13
CA LEU A 178 -10.22 -11.16 -23.34
C LEU A 178 -10.43 -10.98 -21.83
N ARG A 179 -10.15 -9.79 -21.29
CA ARG A 179 -10.39 -9.44 -19.88
C ARG A 179 -11.86 -9.59 -19.45
N THR A 180 -12.79 -9.29 -20.35
CA THR A 180 -14.23 -9.41 -20.12
C THR A 180 -14.65 -10.87 -20.18
N VAL A 181 -14.08 -11.66 -21.11
CA VAL A 181 -14.27 -13.12 -21.14
C VAL A 181 -13.78 -13.76 -19.85
N ALA A 182 -12.58 -13.41 -19.38
CA ALA A 182 -12.04 -13.89 -18.12
C ALA A 182 -12.93 -13.52 -16.92
N ALA A 183 -13.44 -12.28 -16.87
CA ALA A 183 -14.37 -11.86 -15.84
C ALA A 183 -15.66 -12.71 -15.83
N TRP A 184 -16.22 -13.04 -16.99
CA TRP A 184 -17.38 -13.93 -17.09
C TRP A 184 -17.09 -15.36 -16.64
N VAL A 185 -15.88 -15.87 -16.86
CA VAL A 185 -15.46 -17.18 -16.36
C VAL A 185 -15.31 -17.17 -14.83
N VAL A 186 -14.72 -16.11 -14.26
CA VAL A 186 -14.57 -15.95 -12.81
C VAL A 186 -15.94 -15.79 -12.14
N GLU A 187 -16.80 -14.94 -12.70
CA GLU A 187 -18.16 -14.73 -12.15
C GLU A 187 -19.00 -16.00 -12.25
N GLY A 188 -18.92 -16.72 -13.38
CA GLY A 188 -19.65 -17.97 -13.63
C GLY A 188 -19.26 -19.15 -12.73
N ALA A 189 -18.17 -19.04 -11.95
CA ALA A 189 -17.82 -20.02 -10.92
C ALA A 189 -18.69 -19.90 -9.65
N ARG A 190 -19.48 -18.83 -9.52
CA ARG A 190 -20.41 -18.62 -8.40
C ARG A 190 -21.76 -19.30 -8.67
N PRO A 191 -22.41 -19.88 -7.65
CA PRO A 191 -23.68 -20.59 -7.83
C PRO A 191 -24.83 -19.71 -8.32
N ASP A 192 -24.83 -18.41 -7.98
CA ASP A 192 -25.90 -17.46 -8.33
C ASP A 192 -25.52 -16.49 -9.46
N ALA A 193 -24.53 -16.85 -10.28
CA ALA A 193 -24.00 -15.96 -11.30
C ALA A 193 -25.00 -15.71 -12.44
N PRO A 194 -25.12 -14.46 -12.94
CA PRO A 194 -25.91 -14.18 -14.14
C PRO A 194 -25.32 -14.92 -15.34
N ALA A 195 -26.20 -15.46 -16.19
CA ALA A 195 -25.76 -16.20 -17.36
C ALA A 195 -24.99 -15.29 -18.34
N PRO A 196 -23.82 -15.72 -18.84
CA PRO A 196 -23.06 -14.91 -19.80
C PRO A 196 -23.85 -14.73 -21.12
N PRO A 197 -23.53 -13.69 -21.91
CA PRO A 197 -24.14 -13.45 -23.21
C PRO A 197 -24.15 -14.72 -24.08
N PRO A 198 -25.22 -15.03 -24.82
CA PRO A 198 -25.35 -16.27 -25.57
C PRO A 198 -24.17 -16.55 -26.52
N ALA A 199 -23.66 -15.51 -27.20
CA ALA A 199 -22.50 -15.61 -28.08
C ALA A 199 -21.24 -16.02 -27.33
N LEU A 200 -21.00 -15.44 -26.14
CA LEU A 200 -19.85 -15.79 -25.31
C LEU A 200 -19.97 -17.20 -24.73
N ARG A 201 -21.17 -17.58 -24.27
CA ARG A 201 -21.45 -18.93 -23.77
C ARG A 201 -21.21 -19.99 -24.83
N HIS A 202 -21.68 -19.76 -26.05
CA HIS A 202 -21.47 -20.68 -27.17
C HIS A 202 -19.98 -20.75 -27.55
N ALA A 203 -19.29 -19.61 -27.60
CA ALA A 203 -17.87 -19.55 -27.90
C ALA A 203 -17.01 -20.30 -26.86
N LEU A 204 -17.27 -20.12 -25.56
CA LEU A 204 -16.57 -20.83 -24.48
C LEU A 204 -16.79 -22.34 -24.55
N ARG A 205 -18.04 -22.81 -24.69
CA ARG A 205 -18.35 -24.24 -24.82
C ARG A 205 -17.65 -24.87 -26.02
N ALA A 206 -17.69 -24.17 -27.15
CA ALA A 206 -17.04 -24.64 -28.38
C ALA A 206 -15.52 -24.73 -28.21
N ALA A 207 -14.90 -23.76 -27.53
CA ALA A 207 -13.45 -23.74 -27.29
C ALA A 207 -13.03 -24.87 -26.33
N ILE A 208 -13.73 -25.05 -25.21
CA ILE A 208 -13.47 -26.14 -24.26
C ILE A 208 -13.56 -27.51 -24.94
N ALA A 209 -14.60 -27.74 -25.76
CA ALA A 209 -14.79 -29.00 -26.46
C ALA A 209 -13.68 -29.33 -27.47
N ARG A 210 -12.97 -28.32 -28.00
CA ARG A 210 -11.83 -28.52 -28.91
C ARG A 210 -10.52 -28.77 -28.17
N THR A 211 -10.36 -28.17 -26.99
CA THR A 211 -9.09 -28.15 -26.28
C THR A 211 -8.97 -29.29 -25.24
N THR A 212 -10.09 -29.78 -24.71
CA THR A 212 -10.13 -30.91 -23.78
C THR A 212 -10.48 -32.20 -24.55
N PRO A 213 -9.55 -33.19 -24.67
CA PRO A 213 -9.90 -34.49 -25.24
C PRO A 213 -10.93 -35.23 -24.35
N PRO A 214 -11.76 -36.12 -24.91
CA PRO A 214 -12.67 -36.92 -24.09
C PRO A 214 -11.87 -37.74 -23.07
N ALA A 215 -12.37 -37.80 -21.82
CA ALA A 215 -11.75 -38.59 -20.77
C ALA A 215 -11.58 -40.05 -21.22
N PRO A 216 -10.47 -40.73 -20.86
CA PRO A 216 -10.33 -42.16 -21.13
C PRO A 216 -11.48 -42.92 -20.46
N ALA A 217 -12.17 -43.77 -21.23
CA ALA A 217 -13.29 -44.58 -20.75
C ALA A 217 -12.86 -45.43 -19.54
N PRO A 218 -13.75 -45.66 -18.54
CA PRO A 218 -13.44 -46.57 -17.44
C PRO A 218 -13.15 -47.96 -18.00
N ALA A 219 -12.02 -48.54 -17.62
CA ALA A 219 -11.60 -49.87 -18.04
C ALA A 219 -12.71 -50.90 -17.75
N PRO A 220 -13.01 -51.84 -18.67
CA PRO A 220 -14.01 -52.87 -18.42
C PRO A 220 -13.58 -53.69 -17.19
N GLY A 221 -14.45 -53.75 -16.19
CA GLY A 221 -14.24 -54.50 -14.96
C GLY A 221 -13.85 -55.94 -15.26
N GLY A 222 -12.74 -56.38 -14.66
CA GLY A 222 -12.30 -57.76 -14.71
C GLY A 222 -13.34 -58.66 -14.06
N GLY A 223 -14.15 -59.32 -14.88
CA GLY A 223 -14.91 -60.49 -14.47
C GLY A 223 -13.94 -61.55 -13.99
N SER A 224 -14.01 -61.86 -12.71
CA SER A 224 -13.41 -63.07 -12.14
C SER A 224 -14.32 -64.22 -12.52
N ASP A 225 -13.87 -65.04 -13.48
CA ASP A 225 -14.45 -66.35 -13.71
C ASP A 225 -13.44 -67.42 -13.29
N GLY A 226 -13.94 -68.38 -12.52
CA GLY A 226 -13.17 -69.37 -11.78
C GLY A 226 -12.74 -70.58 -12.60
N GLY A 227 -11.88 -71.37 -11.98
CA GLY A 227 -11.36 -72.66 -12.47
C GLY A 227 -9.98 -72.88 -11.86
N ASP A 228 -9.90 -73.25 -10.59
CA ASP A 228 -9.87 -74.65 -10.14
C ASP A 228 -8.72 -75.46 -10.76
N ASN A 229 -7.70 -75.72 -9.95
CA ASN A 229 -6.94 -76.96 -9.99
C ASN A 229 -6.11 -77.09 -8.71
N GLY A 230 -6.73 -77.69 -7.69
CA GLY A 230 -6.01 -78.36 -6.62
C GLY A 230 -5.55 -79.74 -7.07
N SER A 231 -4.27 -80.05 -6.85
CA SER A 231 -3.66 -81.37 -6.61
C SER A 231 -2.17 -81.10 -6.43
N GLY A 232 -1.54 -81.27 -5.27
CA GLY A 232 -1.62 -82.40 -4.36
C GLY A 232 -0.20 -82.95 -4.26
N SER A 233 0.54 -82.55 -3.23
CA SER A 233 1.81 -83.17 -2.88
C SER A 233 1.56 -84.58 -2.37
N ASP A 234 2.25 -85.59 -2.89
CA ASP A 234 2.55 -86.79 -2.08
C ASP A 234 3.79 -87.57 -2.57
N ASN A 235 4.62 -87.87 -1.57
CA ASN A 235 5.59 -88.94 -1.35
C ASN A 235 6.40 -89.64 -2.48
N GLY A 236 7.72 -89.69 -2.25
CA GLY A 236 8.31 -90.92 -1.66
C GLY A 236 9.19 -91.83 -2.53
N SER A 237 10.29 -92.25 -1.92
CA SER A 237 11.12 -93.45 -2.20
C SER A 237 12.22 -93.37 -3.27
N GLY A 238 13.46 -93.59 -2.81
CA GLY A 238 14.64 -93.75 -3.64
C GLY A 238 14.97 -95.20 -4.00
N ARG A 239 16.13 -95.37 -4.64
CA ARG A 239 17.07 -96.52 -4.67
C ARG A 239 17.90 -96.45 -5.96
N GLY A 240 19.19 -96.79 -5.86
CA GLY A 240 20.07 -97.10 -6.99
C GLY A 240 21.44 -96.49 -6.84
#